data_AF-W1WI91-F1
#
_entry.id   AF-W1WI91-F1
#
_cell.length_a   1.000
_cell.length_b   1.000
_cell.length_c   1.000
_cell.angle_alpha   90.00
_cell.angle_beta   90.00
_cell.angle_gamma   90.00
#
_symmetry.space_group_name_H-M   'P 1'
#
loop_
_entity.id
_entity.type
_entity.pdbx_description
1 polymer ?
#
loop_
_entity_poly.entity_id
_entity_poly.type
_entity_poly.pdbx_seq_one_letter_code
_entity_poly.pdbx_strand_id
1 'polypeptide(L)'
;MNVVILDTGCANLNSVKSAIARHGYEPKVSRDPDVVLLADKLFLPGVGTAQAAMDQVRERELFDLIKACTQPVLGICLGMQLLGRRSEESNGVDLLGII
;
A
#
# COMPACT_ATOMS: atom_id res chain seq x y z
N MET A 1 -17.20 -0.52 -9.47
CA MET A 1 -16.40 -0.25 -8.27
C MET A 1 -14.97 -0.01 -8.71
N ASN A 2 -14.41 1.15 -8.39
CA ASN A 2 -13.05 1.53 -8.68
C ASN A 2 -12.10 0.94 -7.62
N VAL A 3 -11.37 -0.11 -8.00
CA VAL A 3 -10.38 -0.75 -7.11
C VAL A 3 -8.98 -0.32 -7.54
N VAL A 4 -8.21 0.19 -6.59
CA VAL A 4 -6.83 0.60 -6.83
C VAL A 4 -5.86 -0.25 -6.01
N ILE A 5 -4.77 -0.67 -6.65
CA ILE A 5 -3.60 -1.22 -5.97
C ILE A 5 -2.55 -0.12 -5.95
N LEU A 6 -2.10 0.27 -4.77
CA LEU A 6 -1.05 1.29 -4.66
C LEU A 6 0.27 0.73 -5.22
N ASP A 7 0.86 1.47 -6.18
CA ASP A 7 2.16 1.11 -6.74
C ASP A 7 3.30 1.50 -5.79
N THR A 8 3.57 0.61 -4.84
CA THR A 8 4.72 0.71 -3.92
C THR A 8 6.03 0.23 -4.55
N GLY A 9 6.02 -0.20 -5.83
CA GLY A 9 7.17 -0.77 -6.52
C GLY A 9 7.53 -2.21 -6.13
N CYS A 10 6.67 -2.90 -5.37
CA CYS A 10 6.93 -4.26 -4.91
C CYS A 10 6.66 -5.34 -5.98
N ALA A 11 7.35 -6.48 -5.87
CA ALA A 11 7.30 -7.54 -6.88
C ALA A 11 5.95 -8.30 -6.97
N ASN A 12 5.07 -8.19 -5.97
CA ASN A 12 3.84 -8.98 -5.88
C ASN A 12 2.58 -8.29 -6.46
N LEU A 13 2.71 -7.13 -7.12
CA LEU A 13 1.57 -6.40 -7.71
C LEU A 13 0.75 -7.25 -8.69
N ASN A 14 1.41 -8.05 -9.53
CA ASN A 14 0.74 -8.91 -10.50
C ASN A 14 -0.09 -10.03 -9.83
N SER A 15 0.39 -10.57 -8.72
CA SER A 15 -0.32 -11.60 -7.95
C SER A 15 -1.59 -11.03 -7.32
N VAL A 16 -1.49 -9.83 -6.72
CA VAL A 16 -2.64 -9.13 -6.14
C VAL A 16 -3.65 -8.74 -7.23
N LYS A 17 -3.17 -8.19 -8.35
CA LYS A 17 -4.01 -7.87 -9.53
C LYS A 17 -4.78 -9.10 -10.02
N SER A 18 -4.10 -10.24 -10.15
CA SER A 18 -4.73 -11.49 -10.59
C SER A 18 -5.76 -12.02 -9.60
N ALA A 19 -5.49 -11.92 -8.30
CA ALA A 19 -6.44 -12.34 -7.26
C ALA A 19 -7.72 -11.50 -7.31
N ILE A 20 -7.59 -10.18 -7.41
CA ILE A 20 -8.73 -9.26 -7.52
C ILE A 20 -9.50 -9.51 -8.83
N ALA A 21 -8.80 -9.73 -9.95
CA ALA A 21 -9.40 -10.06 -11.25
C ALA A 21 -10.26 -11.33 -11.21
N ARG A 22 -9.85 -12.35 -10.47
CA ARG A 22 -10.64 -13.58 -10.28
C ARG A 22 -11.97 -13.36 -9.56
N HIS A 23 -12.11 -12.24 -8.84
CA HIS A 23 -13.36 -11.84 -8.21
C HIS A 23 -14.20 -10.88 -9.07
N GLY A 24 -13.86 -10.70 -10.35
CA GLY A 24 -14.65 -9.91 -11.31
C GLY A 24 -14.36 -8.40 -11.29
N TYR A 25 -13.26 -7.96 -10.69
CA TYR A 25 -12.84 -6.56 -10.66
C TYR A 25 -11.58 -6.34 -11.50
N GLU A 26 -11.48 -5.21 -12.18
CA GLU A 26 -10.26 -4.83 -12.92
C GLU A 26 -9.51 -3.74 -12.15
N PRO A 27 -8.55 -4.09 -11.28
CA PRO A 27 -7.90 -3.09 -10.46
C PRO A 27 -6.90 -2.28 -11.26
N LYS A 28 -6.87 -0.97 -11.01
CA LYS A 28 -5.83 -0.07 -11.54
C LYS A 28 -4.63 -0.08 -10.59
N VAL A 29 -3.44 -0.26 -11.14
CA VAL A 29 -2.18 -0.05 -10.40
C VAL A 29 -1.79 1.40 -10.58
N SER A 30 -1.65 2.16 -9.50
CA SER A 30 -1.32 3.57 -9.59
C SER A 30 -0.69 4.11 -8.30
N ARG A 31 0.05 5.21 -8.45
CA ARG A 31 0.54 6.08 -7.37
C ARG A 31 0.17 7.54 -7.60
N ASP A 32 -0.65 7.80 -8.63
CA ASP A 32 -1.16 9.14 -8.92
C ASP A 32 -2.18 9.51 -7.83
N PRO A 33 -1.97 10.63 -7.09
CA PRO A 33 -2.88 11.06 -6.04
C PRO A 33 -4.34 11.13 -6.47
N ASP A 34 -4.61 11.64 -7.68
CA ASP A 34 -5.98 11.80 -8.17
C ASP A 34 -6.66 10.45 -8.40
N VAL A 35 -5.90 9.44 -8.79
CA VAL A 35 -6.40 8.07 -8.97
C VAL A 35 -6.60 7.37 -7.64
N VAL A 36 -5.65 7.53 -6.72
CA VAL A 36 -5.63 6.83 -5.43
C VAL A 36 -6.70 7.35 -4.49
N LEU A 37 -6.88 8.68 -4.41
CA LEU A 37 -7.83 9.31 -3.50
C LEU A 37 -9.29 9.14 -3.96
N LEU A 38 -9.52 8.92 -5.25
CA LEU A 38 -10.85 8.66 -5.83
C LEU A 38 -11.21 7.15 -5.90
N ALA A 39 -10.43 6.27 -5.27
CA ALA A 39 -10.70 4.84 -5.26
C ALA A 39 -11.87 4.49 -4.30
N ASP A 40 -12.73 3.54 -4.70
CA ASP A 40 -13.74 2.98 -3.79
C ASP A 40 -13.10 2.08 -2.72
N LYS A 41 -12.00 1.40 -3.11
CA LYS A 41 -11.21 0.48 -2.27
C LYS A 41 -9.73 0.59 -2.66
N LEU A 42 -8.85 0.63 -1.67
CA LEU A 42 -7.41 0.67 -1.87
C LEU A 42 -6.73 -0.58 -1.30
N PHE A 43 -5.85 -1.18 -2.08
CA PHE A 43 -4.98 -2.27 -1.64
C PHE A 43 -3.56 -1.74 -1.46
N LEU A 44 -2.98 -1.99 -0.29
CA LEU A 44 -1.61 -1.65 0.07
C LEU A 44 -0.78 -2.95 0.18
N PRO A 45 -0.13 -3.39 -0.90
CA PRO A 45 0.76 -4.55 -0.85
C PRO A 45 2.15 -4.17 -0.33
N GLY A 46 2.85 -5.14 0.27
CA GLY A 46 4.25 -5.00 0.65
C GLY A 46 4.99 -6.34 0.67
N VAL A 47 6.30 -6.29 0.45
CA VAL A 47 7.26 -7.41 0.55
C VAL A 47 8.59 -6.90 1.09
N GLY A 48 9.42 -7.79 1.64
CA GLY A 48 10.74 -7.44 2.17
C GLY A 48 10.69 -7.03 3.63
N THR A 49 11.57 -6.10 4.02
CA THR A 49 11.69 -5.61 5.40
C THR A 49 10.94 -4.30 5.60
N ALA A 50 10.57 -3.99 6.84
CA ALA A 50 9.91 -2.75 7.21
C ALA A 50 10.74 -1.51 6.80
N GLN A 51 12.06 -1.56 7.00
CA GLN A 51 12.96 -0.47 6.62
C GLN A 51 12.91 -0.21 5.11
N ALA A 52 13.14 -1.24 4.29
CA ALA A 52 13.17 -1.09 2.82
C ALA A 52 11.81 -0.62 2.27
N ALA A 53 10.71 -1.10 2.83
CA ALA A 53 9.38 -0.68 2.42
C ALA A 53 9.09 0.77 2.81
N MET A 54 9.45 1.21 4.03
CA MET A 54 9.29 2.62 4.42
C MET A 54 10.18 3.56 3.62
N ASP A 55 11.38 3.13 3.23
CA ASP A 55 12.26 3.90 2.34
C ASP A 55 11.62 4.06 0.96
N GLN A 56 11.07 2.99 0.37
CA GLN A 56 10.33 3.07 -0.89
C GLN A 56 9.08 3.97 -0.79
N VAL A 57 8.35 3.92 0.33
CA VAL A 57 7.20 4.80 0.57
C VAL A 57 7.61 6.27 0.57
N ARG A 58 8.75 6.61 1.19
CA ARG A 58 9.26 7.99 1.24
C ARG A 58 9.82 8.42 -0.12
N GLU A 59 10.66 7.61 -0.75
CA GLU A 59 11.27 7.89 -2.06
C GLU A 59 10.23 8.10 -3.16
N ARG A 60 9.07 7.45 -3.05
CA ARG A 60 7.96 7.56 -4.01
C ARG A 60 6.90 8.57 -3.62
N GLU A 61 7.15 9.38 -2.58
CA GLU A 61 6.23 10.42 -2.09
C GLU A 61 4.85 9.86 -1.69
N LEU A 62 4.80 8.60 -1.24
CA LEU A 62 3.56 7.91 -0.89
C LEU A 62 3.13 8.13 0.57
N PHE A 63 4.03 8.62 1.43
CA PHE A 63 3.78 8.70 2.87
C PHE A 63 2.53 9.54 3.20
N ASP A 64 2.48 10.78 2.71
CA ASP A 64 1.34 11.67 2.93
C ASP A 64 0.11 11.24 2.14
N LEU A 65 0.31 10.69 0.93
CA LEU A 65 -0.78 10.17 0.11
C LEU A 65 -1.53 9.03 0.83
N ILE A 66 -0.82 8.07 1.41
CA ILE A 66 -1.44 6.95 2.14
C ILE A 66 -2.19 7.46 3.36
N LYS A 67 -1.64 8.46 4.07
CA LYS A 67 -2.31 9.07 5.24
C LYS A 67 -3.54 9.88 4.89
N ALA A 68 -3.58 10.47 3.70
CA ALA A 68 -4.73 11.23 3.21
C ALA A 68 -5.89 10.33 2.72
N CYS A 69 -5.67 9.03 2.57
CA CYS A 69 -6.70 8.10 2.11
C CYS A 69 -7.81 7.93 3.16
N THR A 70 -9.06 8.18 2.75
CA THR A 70 -10.25 8.01 3.61
C THR A 70 -11.10 6.81 3.21
N GLN A 71 -10.91 6.29 2.00
CA GLN A 71 -11.52 5.06 1.54
C GLN A 71 -10.98 3.83 2.29
N PRO A 72 -11.73 2.72 2.37
CA PRO A 72 -11.24 1.50 3.01
C PRO A 72 -9.94 0.99 2.38
N VAL A 73 -8.92 0.83 3.22
CA VAL A 73 -7.58 0.34 2.84
C VAL A 73 -7.39 -1.09 3.36
N LEU A 74 -6.96 -2.01 2.50
CA LEU A 74 -6.52 -3.35 2.90
C LEU A 74 -5.01 -3.47 2.74
N GLY A 75 -4.30 -3.52 3.86
CA GLY A 75 -2.88 -3.88 3.90
C GLY A 75 -2.68 -5.39 3.76
N ILE A 76 -1.74 -5.83 2.93
CA ILE A 76 -1.43 -7.26 2.74
C ILE A 76 0.00 -7.55 3.22
N CYS A 77 0.14 -8.49 4.17
CA CYS A 77 1.42 -8.91 4.74
C CYS A 77 2.20 -7.70 5.30
N LEU A 78 3.36 -7.38 4.74
CA LEU A 78 4.12 -6.19 5.14
C LEU A 78 3.30 -4.90 4.98
N GLY A 79 2.45 -4.81 3.96
CA GLY A 79 1.56 -3.66 3.78
C GLY A 79 0.57 -3.45 4.93
N MET A 80 0.16 -4.52 5.63
CA MET A 80 -0.60 -4.41 6.88
C MET A 80 0.28 -3.86 8.01
N GLN A 81 1.50 -4.36 8.15
CA GLN A 81 2.42 -3.93 9.20
C GLN A 81 2.72 -2.43 9.08
N LEU A 82 2.91 -1.92 7.86
CA LEU A 82 3.19 -0.49 7.61
C LEU A 82 2.13 0.45 8.18
N LEU A 83 0.88 0.00 8.34
CA LEU A 83 -0.19 0.82 8.92
C LEU A 83 0.02 1.09 10.41
N GLY A 84 0.74 0.23 11.12
CA GLY A 84 1.06 0.39 12.54
C GLY A 84 2.03 1.55 12.80
N ARG A 85 2.46 1.72 14.05
CA ARG A 85 3.32 2.85 14.46
C ARG A 85 4.81 2.57 14.31
N ARG A 86 5.25 1.37 14.67
CA ARG A 86 6.66 0.99 14.74
C ARG A 86 6.85 -0.49 14.48
N SER A 87 7.91 -0.86 13.77
CA SER A 87 8.43 -2.22 13.66
C SER A 87 9.68 -2.37 14.52
N GLU A 88 9.91 -3.54 15.10
CA GLU A 88 11.15 -3.86 15.85
C GLU A 88 12.32 -4.28 14.93
N GLU A 89 12.07 -4.48 13.64
CA GLU A 89 13.13 -4.79 12.67
C GLU A 89 14.22 -3.71 12.67
N SER A 90 15.47 -4.11 12.40
CA SER A 90 16.61 -3.19 12.22
C SER A 90 16.80 -2.16 13.36
N ASN A 91 16.63 -2.56 14.63
CA ASN A 91 16.69 -1.70 15.82
C ASN A 91 15.56 -0.66 15.93
N GLY A 92 14.47 -0.83 15.17
CA GLY A 92 13.27 0.00 15.24
C GLY A 92 13.07 0.87 14.01
N VAL A 93 11.92 0.71 13.35
CA VAL A 93 11.52 1.52 12.19
C VAL A 93 10.18 2.18 12.47
N ASP A 94 10.12 3.50 12.37
CA ASP A 94 8.84 4.21 12.43
C ASP A 94 8.09 4.06 11.11
N LEU A 95 6.81 3.68 11.24
CA LEU A 95 5.93 3.31 10.13
C LEU A 95 4.94 4.44 9.83
N LEU A 96 3.77 4.14 9.25
CA LEU A 96 2.78 5.17 8.92
C LEU A 96 2.07 5.71 10.17
N GLY A 97 1.86 4.89 11.19
CA GLY A 97 1.19 5.29 12.43
C GLY A 97 -0.29 5.63 12.23
N ILE A 98 -0.98 4.86 11.40
CA ILE A 98 -2.41 5.01 11.12
C ILE A 98 -3.25 4.24 12.17
N ILE A 99 -2.75 3.08 12.64
CA ILE A 99 -3.35 2.26 13.70
C ILE A 99 -2.42 2.15 14.92
#